data_AF-A0A383BN16-F1
#
_entry.id   AF-A0A383BN16-F1
#
_cell.length_a   1.000
_cell.length_b   1.000
_cell.length_c   1.000
_cell.angle_alpha   90.00
_cell.angle_beta   90.00
_cell.angle_gamma   90.00
#
_symmetry.space_group_name_H-M   'P 1'
#
loop_
_entity.id
_entity.type
_entity.pdbx_description
1 polymer ?
#
loop_
_entity_poly.entity_id
_entity_poly.type
_entity_poly.pdbx_seq_one_letter_code
_entity_poly.pdbx_strand_id
1 'polypeptide(L)'
;MQLTLANHTITELRAGPITALDGSTLRVDVEQLRRYLLEDQRLESVDLEMVSPGESCRVGYVFDILEPRAKEPGSGPDFPGILNPIGPAGQGTTHVLRGAAVTVVDGGQPGGEMGYTSRRGGVAKVLEMSGPPAEASPYGSLRHLVVVPHAHAEIPRHAVLNALRLASVKASVYLAKAVVGKSPNNTQVFELETPSSEDRSSLPRVAYIGQVHGHQHGTEIDEHILYGGNTKG
;
A
#
# COMPACT_ATOMS: atom_id res chain seq x y z
N MET A 1 -22.44 1.63 -10.39
CA MET A 1 -21.61 0.88 -9.42
C MET A 1 -21.39 1.77 -8.22
N GLN A 2 -21.60 1.27 -7.00
CA GLN A 2 -21.48 2.05 -5.78
C GLN A 2 -20.29 1.56 -4.95
N LEU A 3 -19.41 2.48 -4.56
CA LEU A 3 -18.29 2.26 -3.65
C LEU A 3 -18.56 3.02 -2.34
N THR A 4 -18.43 2.33 -1.22
CA THR A 4 -18.52 2.93 0.10
C THR A 4 -17.16 2.85 0.79
N LEU A 5 -16.61 3.98 1.22
CA LEU A 5 -15.47 4.02 2.13
C LEU A 5 -15.98 4.13 3.56
N ALA A 6 -15.74 3.10 4.37
CA ALA A 6 -15.98 3.08 5.80
C ALA A 6 -14.72 3.59 6.51
N ASN A 7 -14.73 4.85 6.95
CA ASN A 7 -13.55 5.51 7.50
C ASN A 7 -13.46 5.29 9.02
N HIS A 8 -12.34 4.75 9.46
CA HIS A 8 -11.97 4.52 10.86
C HIS A 8 -10.79 5.44 11.19
N THR A 9 -10.97 6.36 12.12
CA THR A 9 -9.94 7.31 12.54
C THR A 9 -8.95 6.63 13.47
N ILE A 10 -7.67 6.69 13.13
CA ILE A 10 -6.57 6.18 13.94
C ILE A 10 -5.77 7.34 14.50
N THR A 11 -5.72 7.44 15.83
CA THR A 11 -4.97 8.47 16.55
C THR A 11 -3.74 7.90 17.26
N GLU A 12 -3.66 6.59 17.40
CA GLU A 12 -2.56 5.88 18.06
C GLU A 12 -2.35 4.51 17.40
N LEU A 13 -1.08 4.12 17.22
CA LEU A 13 -0.67 2.82 16.72
C LEU A 13 0.32 2.23 17.74
N ARG A 14 0.06 1.02 18.23
CA ARG A 14 0.93 0.38 19.23
C ARG A 14 1.00 -1.13 19.06
N ALA A 15 2.11 -1.72 19.52
CA ALA A 15 2.22 -3.16 19.60
C ALA A 15 1.29 -3.73 20.68
N GLY A 16 0.81 -4.95 20.48
CA GLY A 16 -0.02 -5.67 21.44
C GLY A 16 -0.07 -7.16 21.16
N PRO A 17 -0.68 -7.95 22.05
CA PRO A 17 -0.76 -9.40 21.90
C PRO A 17 -1.76 -9.86 20.81
N ILE A 18 -2.63 -8.95 20.35
CA ILE A 18 -3.62 -9.19 19.30
C ILE A 18 -3.75 -7.94 18.43
N THR A 19 -4.03 -8.15 17.14
CA THR A 19 -4.37 -7.07 16.21
C THR A 19 -5.84 -6.71 16.34
N ALA A 20 -6.14 -5.52 16.86
CA ALA A 20 -7.52 -5.07 17.09
C ALA A 20 -7.61 -3.54 17.22
N LEU A 21 -8.73 -2.98 16.77
CA LEU A 21 -9.09 -1.60 17.05
C LEU A 21 -9.80 -1.49 18.42
N ASP A 22 -9.32 -0.55 19.24
CA ASP A 22 -9.93 -0.13 20.50
C ASP A 22 -10.11 1.39 20.50
N GLY A 23 -11.34 1.86 20.34
CA GLY A 23 -11.62 3.27 20.04
C GLY A 23 -10.92 3.71 18.75
N SER A 24 -9.99 4.66 18.85
CA SER A 24 -9.13 5.13 17.75
C SER A 24 -7.68 4.62 17.86
N THR A 25 -7.42 3.65 18.74
CA THR A 25 -6.11 3.03 18.91
C THR A 25 -6.04 1.69 18.20
N LEU A 26 -5.16 1.57 17.21
CA LEU A 26 -4.88 0.30 16.56
C LEU A 26 -3.77 -0.44 17.32
N ARG A 27 -4.12 -1.56 17.95
CA ARG A 27 -3.13 -2.52 18.46
C ARG A 27 -2.76 -3.49 17.35
N VAL A 28 -1.49 -3.82 17.24
CA VAL A 28 -0.97 -4.76 16.24
C VAL A 28 -0.16 -5.85 16.92
N ASP A 29 -0.49 -7.10 16.62
CA ASP A 29 0.35 -8.25 16.84
C ASP A 29 1.47 -8.26 15.80
N VAL A 30 2.59 -7.64 16.17
CA VAL A 30 3.77 -7.48 15.32
C VAL A 30 4.36 -8.83 14.94
N GLU A 31 4.29 -9.83 15.82
CA GLU A 31 4.86 -11.16 15.56
C GLU A 31 3.98 -11.98 14.63
N GLN A 32 2.65 -11.89 14.75
CA GLN A 32 1.75 -12.48 13.75
C GLN A 32 1.94 -11.82 12.39
N LEU A 33 2.04 -10.48 12.34
CA LEU A 33 2.29 -9.79 11.08
C LEU A 33 3.64 -10.19 10.47
N ARG A 34 4.70 -10.25 11.27
CA ARG A 34 6.04 -10.69 10.81
C ARG A 34 5.98 -12.07 10.17
N ARG A 35 5.35 -13.05 10.84
CA ARG A 35 5.17 -14.40 10.30
C ARG A 35 4.36 -14.40 9.00
N TYR A 36 3.29 -13.60 8.93
CA TYR A 36 2.47 -13.48 7.72
C TYR A 36 3.27 -12.90 6.54
N LEU A 37 4.13 -11.91 6.77
CA LEU A 37 4.98 -11.34 5.72
C LEU A 37 6.06 -12.36 5.25
N LEU A 38 6.64 -13.12 6.19
CA LEU A 38 7.63 -14.16 5.92
C LEU A 38 7.10 -15.44 5.26
N GLU A 39 5.79 -15.52 4.99
CA GLU A 39 5.26 -16.54 4.07
C GLU A 39 5.89 -16.42 2.67
N ASP A 40 6.29 -15.21 2.26
CA ASP A 40 7.07 -14.98 1.05
C ASP A 40 8.53 -15.44 1.25
N GLN A 41 8.86 -16.60 0.67
CA GLN A 41 10.16 -17.27 0.82
C GLN A 41 11.34 -16.50 0.21
N ARG A 42 11.10 -15.39 -0.47
CA ARG A 42 12.17 -14.50 -0.95
C ARG A 42 12.75 -13.66 0.20
N LEU A 43 12.01 -13.50 1.30
CA LEU A 43 12.38 -12.72 2.46
C LEU A 43 13.05 -13.61 3.52
N GLU A 44 14.26 -13.25 3.92
CA GLU A 44 14.99 -13.88 5.03
C GLU A 44 14.43 -13.43 6.37
N SER A 45 14.19 -12.13 6.50
CA SER A 45 13.67 -11.50 7.70
C SER A 45 12.89 -10.23 7.35
N VAL A 46 12.11 -9.72 8.31
CA VAL A 46 11.40 -8.44 8.18
C VAL A 46 11.45 -7.76 9.53
N ASP A 47 11.95 -6.52 9.60
CA ASP A 47 11.81 -5.68 10.79
C ASP A 47 10.56 -4.81 10.69
N LEU A 48 9.93 -4.58 11.84
CA LEU A 48 8.69 -3.84 11.97
C LEU A 48 8.85 -2.82 13.08
N GLU A 49 8.68 -1.55 12.73
CA GLU A 49 8.78 -0.43 13.66
C GLU A 49 7.50 0.40 13.60
N MET A 50 7.13 1.02 14.72
CA MET A 50 6.00 1.94 14.78
C MET A 50 6.50 3.34 15.07
N VAL A 51 6.04 4.29 14.26
CA VAL A 51 6.53 5.67 14.33
C VAL A 51 5.36 6.63 14.38
N SER A 52 5.40 7.55 15.34
CA SER A 52 4.35 8.54 15.57
C SER A 52 4.77 9.95 15.11
N PRO A 53 3.81 10.81 14.75
CA PRO A 53 4.10 12.22 14.46
C PRO A 53 4.83 12.91 15.61
N GLY A 54 5.88 13.66 15.28
CA GLY A 54 6.72 14.40 16.22
C GLY A 54 7.91 13.60 16.76
N GLU A 55 8.01 12.31 16.50
CA GLU A 55 9.18 11.53 16.90
C GLU A 55 10.44 11.98 16.15
N SER A 56 11.54 12.10 16.89
CA SER A 56 12.84 12.54 16.39
C SER A 56 13.52 11.44 15.58
N CYS A 57 12.94 11.08 14.44
CA CYS A 57 13.44 10.02 13.58
C CYS A 57 13.18 10.33 12.10
N ARG A 58 13.85 9.52 11.28
CA ARG A 58 13.84 9.58 9.83
C ARG A 58 13.73 8.16 9.30
N VAL A 59 12.87 7.95 8.30
CA VAL A 59 12.64 6.63 7.68
C VAL A 59 13.04 6.69 6.21
N GLY A 60 13.90 5.77 5.77
CA GLY A 60 14.34 5.71 4.38
C GLY A 60 15.26 4.52 4.08
N TYR A 61 15.46 4.16 2.81
CA TYR A 61 14.83 4.76 1.62
C TYR A 61 13.40 4.24 1.44
N VAL A 62 12.42 5.15 1.40
CA VAL A 62 11.01 4.77 1.26
C VAL A 62 10.77 4.17 -0.13
N PHE A 63 10.28 2.93 -0.14
CA PHE A 63 9.79 2.24 -1.33
C PHE A 63 8.37 2.72 -1.68
N ASP A 64 7.46 2.68 -0.71
CA ASP A 64 6.06 3.06 -0.85
C ASP A 64 5.42 3.43 0.50
N ILE A 65 4.34 4.22 0.48
CA ILE A 65 3.53 4.57 1.66
C ILE A 65 2.06 4.34 1.32
N LEU A 66 1.42 3.38 2.00
CA LEU A 66 0.03 2.99 1.75
C LEU A 66 -0.85 3.34 2.94
N GLU A 67 -2.00 3.96 2.67
CA GLU A 67 -3.08 4.02 3.66
C GLU A 67 -3.69 2.62 3.83
N PRO A 68 -3.80 2.08 5.06
CA PRO A 68 -4.34 0.74 5.27
C PRO A 68 -5.80 0.65 4.83
N ARG A 69 -6.08 -0.30 3.93
CA ARG A 69 -7.43 -0.55 3.41
C ARG A 69 -7.72 -2.04 3.26
N ALA A 70 -8.96 -2.43 3.53
CA ALA A 70 -9.45 -3.79 3.35
C ALA A 70 -10.90 -3.80 2.88
N LYS A 71 -11.26 -4.73 2.00
CA LYS A 71 -12.64 -4.97 1.59
C LYS A 71 -13.43 -5.61 2.72
N GLU A 72 -14.67 -5.17 2.89
CA GLU A 72 -15.66 -5.93 3.66
C GLU A 72 -15.83 -7.31 2.98
N PRO A 73 -15.86 -8.43 3.72
CA PRO A 73 -16.16 -9.75 3.17
C PRO A 73 -17.36 -9.73 2.22
N GLY A 74 -17.19 -10.29 1.03
CA GLY A 74 -18.20 -10.30 -0.04
C GLY A 74 -18.28 -9.02 -0.88
N SER A 75 -17.57 -7.93 -0.53
CA SER A 75 -17.54 -6.68 -1.30
C SER A 75 -16.50 -6.67 -2.45
N GLY A 76 -15.80 -7.78 -2.67
CA GLY A 76 -14.79 -7.94 -3.72
C GLY A 76 -13.37 -8.18 -3.17
N PRO A 77 -12.37 -8.30 -4.07
CA PRO A 77 -10.99 -8.58 -3.71
C PRO A 77 -10.21 -7.37 -3.18
N ASP A 78 -9.26 -7.63 -2.30
CA ASP A 78 -8.22 -6.68 -1.93
C ASP A 78 -7.12 -6.69 -3.00
N PHE A 79 -6.74 -5.53 -3.53
CA PHE A 79 -5.68 -5.41 -4.56
C PHE A 79 -5.77 -6.48 -5.69
N PRO A 80 -6.83 -6.48 -6.51
CA PRO A 80 -7.01 -7.45 -7.59
C PRO A 80 -5.83 -7.44 -8.57
N GLY A 81 -5.30 -8.62 -8.88
CA GLY A 81 -4.08 -8.82 -9.66
C GLY A 81 -2.78 -8.82 -8.84
N ILE A 82 -2.83 -8.53 -7.53
CA ILE A 82 -1.67 -8.61 -6.63
C ILE A 82 -1.92 -9.64 -5.52
N LEU A 83 -2.94 -9.44 -4.67
CA LEU A 83 -3.27 -10.37 -3.58
C LEU A 83 -4.36 -11.38 -3.96
N ASN A 84 -5.19 -11.01 -4.91
CA ASN A 84 -6.29 -11.83 -5.41
C ASN A 84 -6.23 -11.89 -6.94
N PRO A 85 -6.94 -12.84 -7.57
CA PRO A 85 -7.10 -12.85 -9.02
C PRO A 85 -7.59 -11.50 -9.57
N ILE A 86 -7.25 -11.22 -10.83
CA ILE A 86 -7.71 -10.02 -11.52
C ILE A 86 -9.24 -9.95 -11.47
N GLY A 87 -9.76 -8.78 -11.13
CA GLY A 87 -11.19 -8.53 -11.02
C GLY A 87 -11.51 -7.03 -10.96
N PRO A 88 -12.78 -6.65 -11.12
CA PRO A 88 -13.19 -5.26 -11.07
C PRO A 88 -12.99 -4.67 -9.66
N ALA A 89 -12.54 -3.42 -9.61
CA ALA A 89 -12.45 -2.61 -8.40
C ALA A 89 -13.48 -1.47 -8.43
N GLY A 90 -13.58 -0.69 -7.34
CA GLY A 90 -14.45 0.49 -7.30
C GLY A 90 -15.92 0.19 -6.98
N GLN A 91 -16.20 -0.89 -6.25
CA GLN A 91 -17.53 -1.22 -5.76
C GLN A 91 -17.52 -1.83 -4.35
N GLY A 92 -18.69 -1.87 -3.70
CA GLY A 92 -18.88 -2.45 -2.38
C GLY A 92 -18.23 -1.62 -1.26
N THR A 93 -18.13 -2.18 -0.06
CA THR A 93 -17.55 -1.47 1.10
C THR A 93 -16.05 -1.73 1.22
N THR A 94 -15.28 -0.68 1.46
CA THR A 94 -13.84 -0.72 1.77
C THR A 94 -13.61 0.00 3.10
N HIS A 95 -13.05 -0.69 4.07
CA HIS A 95 -12.59 -0.12 5.34
C HIS A 95 -11.30 0.66 5.11
N VAL A 96 -11.19 1.84 5.71
CA VAL A 96 -10.03 2.73 5.58
C VAL A 96 -9.57 3.16 6.96
N LEU A 97 -8.29 2.96 7.27
CA LEU A 97 -7.67 3.43 8.51
C LEU A 97 -7.09 4.84 8.33
N ARG A 98 -7.95 5.86 8.46
CA ARG A 98 -7.56 7.27 8.30
C ARG A 98 -6.61 7.69 9.40
N GLY A 99 -5.47 8.28 9.02
CA GLY A 99 -4.42 8.72 9.97
C GLY A 99 -3.34 7.67 10.25
N ALA A 100 -3.45 6.47 9.66
CA ALA A 100 -2.42 5.45 9.68
C ALA A 100 -1.79 5.26 8.30
N ALA A 101 -0.56 4.74 8.27
CA ALA A 101 0.18 4.41 7.07
C ALA A 101 1.02 3.14 7.27
N VAL A 102 1.17 2.35 6.21
CA VAL A 102 2.22 1.35 6.08
C VAL A 102 3.31 1.95 5.20
N THR A 103 4.51 2.14 5.76
CA THR A 103 5.67 2.61 5.02
C THR A 103 6.63 1.47 4.82
N VAL A 104 6.86 1.07 3.58
CA VAL A 104 7.87 0.07 3.25
C VAL A 104 9.14 0.78 2.86
N VAL A 105 10.27 0.34 3.41
CA VAL A 105 11.60 0.80 2.98
C VAL A 105 12.26 -0.25 2.10
N ASP A 106 13.15 0.23 1.25
CA ASP A 106 14.03 -0.57 0.44
C ASP A 106 15.44 -0.43 1.01
N GLY A 107 15.86 -1.42 1.79
CA GLY A 107 17.19 -1.47 2.40
C GLY A 107 18.33 -1.64 1.39
N GLY A 108 18.01 -1.78 0.10
CA GLY A 108 18.98 -2.17 -0.93
C GLY A 108 19.26 -3.68 -0.88
N GLN A 109 20.07 -4.15 -1.84
CA GLN A 109 20.61 -5.51 -1.83
C GLN A 109 21.89 -5.57 -0.98
N PRO A 110 22.31 -6.75 -0.50
CA PRO A 110 23.68 -6.91 0.01
C PRO A 110 24.68 -6.47 -1.07
N GLY A 111 25.44 -5.41 -0.75
CA GLY A 111 26.14 -4.55 -1.72
C GLY A 111 25.91 -3.04 -1.47
N GLY A 112 24.89 -2.71 -0.66
CA GLY A 112 24.75 -1.45 0.06
C GLY A 112 24.37 -0.22 -0.75
N GLU A 113 24.40 0.93 -0.07
CA GLU A 113 24.12 2.29 -0.58
C GLU A 113 24.91 2.66 -1.85
N MET A 114 26.00 1.94 -2.16
CA MET A 114 26.81 2.15 -3.38
C MET A 114 26.10 1.69 -4.67
N GLY A 115 25.05 0.87 -4.59
CA GLY A 115 24.33 0.36 -5.75
C GLY A 115 23.17 1.25 -6.24
N TYR A 116 22.81 2.29 -5.49
CA TYR A 116 21.65 3.13 -5.81
C TYR A 116 21.97 4.62 -5.74
N THR A 117 22.94 5.07 -6.55
CA THR A 117 22.65 6.30 -7.30
C THR A 117 21.47 5.96 -8.19
N SER A 118 20.26 6.37 -7.79
CA SER A 118 19.10 6.21 -8.68
C SER A 118 19.52 6.73 -10.06
N ARG A 119 19.26 5.99 -11.14
CA ARG A 119 19.51 6.44 -12.54
C ARG A 119 18.91 7.83 -12.84
N ARG A 120 18.14 8.39 -11.91
CA ARG A 120 17.46 9.69 -11.93
C ARG A 120 18.06 10.74 -10.99
N GLY A 121 19.30 10.59 -10.49
CA GLY A 121 20.01 11.68 -9.77
C GLY A 121 19.21 12.31 -8.62
N GLY A 122 18.27 11.58 -8.03
CA GLY A 122 17.32 12.11 -7.05
C GLY A 122 17.70 11.68 -5.63
N VAL A 123 18.18 12.66 -4.87
CA VAL A 123 18.47 12.63 -3.44
C VAL A 123 17.15 12.45 -2.65
N ALA A 124 17.19 11.59 -1.62
CA ALA A 124 16.24 11.49 -0.50
C ALA A 124 14.77 11.07 -0.77
N LYS A 125 14.52 9.75 -0.91
CA LYS A 125 13.20 9.16 -0.60
C LYS A 125 13.07 8.95 0.91
N VAL A 126 12.93 10.06 1.64
CA VAL A 126 13.01 10.08 3.09
C VAL A 126 11.70 10.60 3.67
N LEU A 127 11.20 9.91 4.68
CA LEU A 127 10.12 10.38 5.54
C LEU A 127 10.74 10.98 6.81
N GLU A 128 10.50 12.27 7.01
CA GLU A 128 10.83 12.98 8.25
C GLU A 128 9.61 13.00 9.17
N MET A 129 9.82 12.69 10.45
CA MET A 129 8.73 12.62 11.44
C MET A 129 8.74 13.77 12.45
N SER A 130 9.74 14.65 12.38
CA SER A 130 9.81 15.86 13.20
C SER A 130 10.35 17.07 12.41
N GLY A 131 10.12 18.26 12.97
CA GLY A 131 10.59 19.53 12.42
C GLY A 131 9.84 19.99 11.16
N PRO A 132 10.30 21.11 10.56
CA PRO A 132 9.62 21.72 9.42
C PRO A 132 9.36 20.80 8.21
N PRO A 133 10.26 19.84 7.87
CA PRO A 133 9.98 18.90 6.79
C PRO A 133 8.79 17.96 7.05
N ALA A 134 8.60 17.53 8.31
CA ALA A 134 7.47 16.69 8.68
C ALA A 134 6.14 17.48 8.60
N GLU A 135 6.16 18.74 9.03
CA GLU A 135 4.99 19.65 8.95
C GLU A 135 4.60 19.99 7.50
N ALA A 136 5.60 20.09 6.60
CA ALA A 136 5.39 20.38 5.18
C ALA A 136 4.94 19.15 4.35
N SER A 137 4.92 17.96 4.95
CA SER A 137 4.59 16.69 4.29
C SER A 137 3.24 16.15 4.79
N PRO A 138 2.34 15.69 3.90
CA PRO A 138 1.10 15.05 4.33
C PRO A 138 1.36 13.76 5.14
N TYR A 139 2.54 13.14 4.96
CA TYR A 139 2.91 11.90 5.63
C TYR A 139 3.40 12.11 7.08
N GLY A 140 4.01 13.27 7.41
CA GLY A 140 4.54 13.51 8.76
C GLY A 140 3.48 13.53 9.86
N SER A 141 2.20 13.68 9.48
CA SER A 141 1.05 13.65 10.39
C SER A 141 0.44 12.26 10.63
N LEU A 142 0.92 11.22 9.92
CA LEU A 142 0.38 9.86 9.99
C LEU A 142 1.11 9.02 11.04
N ARG A 143 0.44 7.96 11.53
CA ARG A 143 1.05 6.93 12.36
C ARG A 143 1.54 5.82 11.44
N HIS A 144 2.84 5.60 11.40
CA HIS A 144 3.47 4.68 10.47
C HIS A 144 3.74 3.34 11.13
N LEU A 145 3.28 2.25 10.49
CA LEU A 145 3.95 0.96 10.59
C LEU A 145 5.05 0.95 9.51
N VAL A 146 6.29 1.03 9.94
CA VAL A 146 7.46 0.89 9.05
C VAL A 146 7.79 -0.58 8.90
N VAL A 147 7.87 -1.03 7.65
CA VAL A 147 8.22 -2.40 7.27
C VAL A 147 9.57 -2.37 6.58
N VAL A 148 10.52 -3.14 7.08
CA VAL A 148 11.88 -3.26 6.56
C VAL A 148 12.11 -4.72 6.14
N PRO A 149 11.76 -5.10 4.89
CA PRO A 149 12.00 -6.45 4.41
C PRO A 149 13.48 -6.65 4.06
N HIS A 150 14.03 -7.79 4.48
CA HIS A 150 15.37 -8.23 4.09
C HIS A 150 15.24 -9.48 3.22
N ALA A 151 15.56 -9.34 1.94
CA ALA A 151 15.54 -10.46 1.00
C ALA A 151 16.86 -11.24 1.06
N HIS A 152 16.80 -12.54 0.75
CA HIS A 152 18.00 -13.34 0.59
C HIS A 152 18.90 -12.79 -0.54
N ALA A 153 20.21 -12.92 -0.37
CA ALA A 153 21.22 -12.28 -1.24
C ALA A 153 21.17 -12.73 -2.71
N GLU A 154 20.72 -13.96 -2.95
CA GLU A 154 20.60 -14.57 -4.28
C GLU A 154 19.35 -14.13 -5.06
N ILE A 155 18.39 -13.48 -4.39
CA ILE A 155 17.12 -13.10 -5.03
C ILE A 155 17.39 -11.95 -6.00
N PRO A 156 17.04 -12.11 -7.30
CA PRO A 156 17.29 -11.07 -8.27
C PRO A 156 16.46 -9.82 -7.95
N ARG A 157 16.99 -8.66 -8.31
CA ARG A 157 16.44 -7.37 -7.89
C ARG A 157 14.96 -7.18 -8.24
N HIS A 158 14.51 -7.58 -9.43
CA HIS A 158 13.10 -7.47 -9.81
C HIS A 158 12.19 -8.27 -8.88
N ALA A 159 12.61 -9.48 -8.48
CA ALA A 159 11.88 -10.33 -7.55
C ALA A 159 11.85 -9.74 -6.13
N VAL A 160 12.92 -9.05 -5.71
CA VAL A 160 12.92 -8.31 -4.44
C VAL A 160 11.96 -7.13 -4.49
N LEU A 161 11.95 -6.34 -5.56
CA LEU A 161 10.97 -5.24 -5.71
C LEU A 161 9.53 -5.76 -5.70
N ASN A 162 9.28 -6.94 -6.29
CA ASN A 162 8.00 -7.63 -6.21
C ASN A 162 7.67 -8.07 -4.77
N ALA A 163 8.61 -8.65 -4.04
CA ALA A 163 8.43 -9.02 -2.63
C ALA A 163 8.13 -7.80 -1.74
N LEU A 164 8.83 -6.68 -1.93
CA LEU A 164 8.57 -5.41 -1.23
C LEU A 164 7.15 -4.90 -1.50
N ARG A 165 6.69 -4.96 -2.76
CA ARG A 165 5.32 -4.60 -3.14
C ARG A 165 4.30 -5.54 -2.52
N LEU A 166 4.58 -6.84 -2.48
CA LEU A 166 3.67 -7.80 -1.85
C LEU A 166 3.59 -7.55 -0.34
N ALA A 167 4.72 -7.33 0.32
CA ALA A 167 4.77 -7.00 1.74
C ALA A 167 3.99 -5.72 2.07
N SER A 168 4.07 -4.68 1.22
CA SER A 168 3.35 -3.42 1.42
C SER A 168 1.83 -3.62 1.44
N VAL A 169 1.28 -4.31 0.43
CA VAL A 169 -0.17 -4.55 0.35
C VAL A 169 -0.63 -5.59 1.37
N LYS A 170 0.18 -6.62 1.68
CA LYS A 170 -0.13 -7.61 2.73
C LYS A 170 -0.26 -6.93 4.09
N ALA A 171 0.70 -6.09 4.47
CA ALA A 171 0.66 -5.36 5.74
C ALA A 171 -0.52 -4.36 5.79
N SER A 172 -0.75 -3.62 4.70
CA SER A 172 -1.88 -2.67 4.58
C SER A 172 -3.24 -3.36 4.83
N VAL A 173 -3.49 -4.47 4.14
CA VAL A 173 -4.72 -5.25 4.29
C VAL A 173 -4.81 -5.90 5.67
N TYR A 174 -3.70 -6.44 6.19
CA TYR A 174 -3.67 -7.06 7.52
C TYR A 174 -4.14 -6.07 8.60
N LEU A 175 -3.61 -4.84 8.60
CA LEU A 175 -4.01 -3.82 9.55
C LEU A 175 -5.49 -3.45 9.39
N ALA A 176 -5.95 -3.21 8.16
CA ALA A 176 -7.32 -2.79 7.90
C ALA A 176 -8.36 -3.89 8.15
N LYS A 177 -7.99 -5.17 8.14
CA LYS A 177 -8.88 -6.26 8.56
C LYS A 177 -9.27 -6.18 10.05
N ALA A 178 -8.49 -5.49 10.88
CA ALA A 178 -8.77 -5.30 12.31
C ALA A 178 -10.06 -4.52 12.60
N VAL A 179 -10.60 -3.81 11.60
CA VAL A 179 -11.79 -2.96 11.73
C VAL A 179 -13.01 -3.51 10.99
N VAL A 180 -12.90 -4.68 10.36
CA VAL A 180 -14.03 -5.36 9.74
C VAL A 180 -15.05 -5.73 10.83
N GLY A 181 -16.33 -5.46 10.58
CA GLY A 181 -17.40 -5.62 11.57
C GLY A 181 -17.44 -4.55 12.67
N LYS A 182 -16.59 -3.52 12.63
CA LYS A 182 -16.66 -2.36 13.52
C LYS A 182 -17.43 -1.21 12.86
N SER A 183 -18.14 -0.42 13.66
CA SER A 183 -18.80 0.80 13.18
C SER A 183 -17.76 1.85 12.79
N PRO A 184 -17.80 2.40 11.55
CA PRO A 184 -16.89 3.46 11.14
C PRO A 184 -17.27 4.81 11.78
N ASN A 185 -16.32 5.73 11.84
CA ASN A 185 -16.57 7.11 12.28
C ASN A 185 -17.43 7.88 11.28
N ASN A 186 -17.24 7.62 9.97
CA ASN A 186 -18.10 8.11 8.91
C ASN A 186 -18.01 7.23 7.67
N THR A 187 -18.96 7.39 6.76
CA THR A 187 -18.98 6.72 5.47
C THR A 187 -18.96 7.73 4.34
N GLN A 188 -18.17 7.48 3.31
CA GLN A 188 -18.20 8.24 2.05
C GLN A 188 -18.71 7.33 0.94
N VAL A 189 -19.77 7.74 0.26
CA VAL A 189 -20.39 6.98 -0.83
C VAL A 189 -20.03 7.63 -2.15
N PHE A 190 -19.51 6.83 -3.07
CA PHE A 190 -19.24 7.20 -4.45
C PHE A 190 -20.15 6.38 -5.34
N GLU A 191 -20.98 7.06 -6.12
CA GLU A 191 -21.78 6.43 -7.15
C GLU A 191 -21.29 6.86 -8.52
N LEU A 192 -20.91 5.87 -9.32
CA LEU A 192 -20.76 6.06 -10.76
C LEU A 192 -22.14 6.01 -11.38
N GLU A 193 -22.63 7.19 -11.77
CA GLU A 193 -23.79 7.30 -12.65
C GLU A 193 -23.54 6.49 -13.91
N THR A 194 -24.46 5.60 -14.23
CA THR A 194 -24.38 4.84 -15.47
C THR A 194 -24.69 5.75 -16.66
N PRO A 195 -24.03 5.59 -17.82
CA PRO A 195 -24.35 6.33 -19.04
C PRO A 195 -25.80 6.18 -19.54
N SER A 196 -26.56 5.24 -18.98
CA SER A 196 -27.98 4.99 -19.23
C SER A 196 -28.93 5.87 -18.40
N SER A 197 -28.44 6.89 -17.69
CA SER A 197 -29.32 7.92 -17.13
C SER A 197 -30.10 8.62 -18.27
N GLU A 198 -31.40 8.86 -18.05
CA GLU A 198 -32.33 9.33 -19.09
C GLU A 198 -31.81 10.57 -19.85
N ASP A 199 -31.09 11.45 -19.15
CA ASP A 199 -30.52 12.69 -19.67
C ASP A 199 -29.36 12.53 -20.67
N ARG A 200 -28.80 11.32 -20.85
CA ARG A 200 -27.62 11.09 -21.72
C ARG A 200 -27.86 10.09 -22.85
N SER A 201 -29.10 9.59 -22.98
CA SER A 201 -29.50 8.61 -24.00
C SER A 201 -29.27 9.07 -25.44
N SER A 202 -29.28 10.39 -25.69
CA SER A 202 -29.13 11.01 -27.00
C SER A 202 -27.67 11.31 -27.41
N LEU A 203 -26.70 11.17 -26.50
CA LEU A 203 -25.30 11.48 -26.77
C LEU A 203 -24.51 10.22 -27.20
N PRO A 204 -23.55 10.34 -28.14
CA PRO A 204 -22.68 9.23 -28.51
C PRO A 204 -21.80 8.79 -27.33
N ARG A 205 -21.71 7.48 -27.11
CA ARG A 205 -20.86 6.89 -26.07
C ARG A 205 -19.42 6.82 -26.56
N VAL A 206 -18.53 7.63 -25.96
CA VAL A 206 -17.11 7.69 -26.31
C VAL A 206 -16.26 7.29 -25.10
N ALA A 207 -15.29 6.39 -25.31
CA ALA A 207 -14.22 6.13 -24.35
C ALA A 207 -12.90 6.61 -24.98
N TYR A 208 -12.19 7.50 -24.29
CA TYR A 208 -10.85 7.94 -24.69
C TYR A 208 -9.82 7.27 -23.78
N ILE A 209 -8.99 6.41 -24.36
CA ILE A 209 -7.85 5.81 -23.68
C ILE A 209 -6.61 6.59 -24.12
N GLY A 210 -6.27 7.63 -23.37
CA GLY A 210 -5.06 8.42 -23.59
C GLY A 210 -3.92 7.89 -22.73
N GLN A 211 -2.90 7.31 -23.35
CA GLN A 211 -1.65 6.98 -22.66
C GLN A 211 -0.83 8.27 -22.51
N VAL A 212 -0.98 8.96 -21.38
CA VAL A 212 -0.37 10.28 -21.15
C VAL A 212 1.14 10.19 -20.88
N HIS A 213 1.63 9.07 -20.35
CA HIS A 213 3.06 8.82 -20.10
C HIS A 213 3.32 7.34 -19.81
N GLY A 214 4.32 6.72 -20.44
CA GLY A 214 4.68 5.32 -20.21
C GLY A 214 6.16 5.17 -19.85
N HIS A 215 6.47 4.88 -18.59
CA HIS A 215 7.82 4.44 -18.18
C HIS A 215 7.99 2.93 -18.41
N GLN A 216 7.57 2.42 -19.57
CA GLN A 216 7.84 1.02 -19.91
C GLN A 216 9.35 0.87 -20.13
N HIS A 217 10.04 0.31 -19.14
CA HIS A 217 11.26 -0.42 -19.41
C HIS A 217 10.87 -1.81 -19.95
N GLY A 218 11.81 -2.50 -20.59
CA GLY A 218 11.54 -3.87 -21.06
C GLY A 218 11.09 -4.74 -19.88
N THR A 219 9.93 -5.37 -20.02
CA THR A 219 9.40 -6.29 -19.02
C THR A 219 10.32 -7.51 -18.89
N GLU A 220 10.61 -7.93 -17.67
CA GLU A 220 11.26 -9.21 -17.43
C GLU A 220 10.26 -10.37 -17.58
N ILE A 221 10.76 -11.60 -17.69
CA ILE A 221 9.95 -12.80 -18.00
C ILE A 221 8.81 -13.01 -16.98
N ASP A 222 8.98 -12.56 -15.75
CA ASP A 222 8.03 -12.66 -14.64
C ASP A 222 7.26 -11.36 -14.36
N GLU A 223 7.46 -10.30 -15.14
CA GLU A 223 6.76 -9.02 -14.99
C GLU A 223 5.53 -8.97 -15.91
N HIS A 224 4.42 -9.51 -15.44
CA HIS A 224 3.15 -9.48 -16.16
C HIS A 224 2.55 -8.07 -16.19
N ILE A 225 2.53 -7.43 -17.36
CA ILE A 225 1.79 -6.18 -17.59
C ILE A 225 0.39 -6.46 -18.15
N LEU A 226 -0.59 -5.68 -17.71
CA LEU A 226 -2.01 -5.82 -18.07
C LEU A 226 -2.31 -5.54 -19.56
N TYR A 227 -1.36 -4.95 -20.30
CA TYR A 227 -1.46 -4.72 -21.73
C TYR A 227 -0.09 -4.98 -22.39
N GLY A 228 -0.04 -5.91 -23.34
CA GLY A 228 1.15 -6.26 -24.12
C GLY A 228 1.85 -7.53 -23.62
N GLY A 229 1.93 -8.54 -24.48
CA GLY A 229 2.88 -9.64 -24.29
C GLY A 229 4.31 -9.13 -24.44
N ASN A 230 5.28 -9.88 -23.89
CA ASN A 230 6.73 -9.65 -23.93
C ASN A 230 7.15 -8.73 -25.08
N THR A 231 7.51 -7.48 -24.76
CA THR A 231 7.90 -6.47 -25.75
C THR A 231 9.32 -6.65 -26.27
N LYS A 232 10.05 -7.65 -25.77
CA LYS A 232 11.26 -8.16 -26.41
C LYS A 232 10.82 -9.28 -27.35
N GLY A 233 10.79 -8.98 -28.64
CA GLY A 233 10.56 -9.98 -29.70
C GLY A 233 11.53 -11.16 -29.63
#